data_AF-F7JUI4-F1
#
_entry.id   AF-F7JUI4-F1
#
_cell.length_a   1.000
_cell.length_b   1.000
_cell.length_c   1.000
_cell.angle_alpha   90.00
_cell.angle_beta   90.00
_cell.angle_gamma   90.00
#
_symmetry.space_group_name_H-M   'P 1'
#
loop_
_entity.id
_entity.type
_entity.pdbx_description
1 polymer ?
#
loop_
_entity_poly.entity_id
_entity_poly.type
_entity_poly.pdbx_seq_one_letter_code
_entity_poly.pdbx_strand_id
1 'polypeptide(L)'
;MGTQGDFTITGYSSDSAMKDFVDGSSSITEGEMFAEGTADNTCVISSELASYNDLAVGDTITLSNPNQEDETYTLTIAGIYETESTSDSASSMMGGFMAGADSSNQIYVSYQTLETILTQSEENATTTTDSTTGETTTTALRSMLNGTYAFDSVSDYEKFQDEVKEMGLSDDYTVSSSDLTSYEESLEPLQHLSEYAGYFLMVILAIGAVILIVLHIFAIRERKYEIGVLAAIGMKKWKIAVQFLTESLCITFCALIIGAGIGAVSSVPVTNHLLAQQIESSSSFGQEQWFGRETGAQGSTEAPEQPGGSKEKAEAPEVSNAGGPGFAQAANYVSSISSATDMQVILEMMGIGILLTLISGCTALIFIMRYDPLKILSNRGG
;
A
#
# COMPACT_ATOMS: atom_id res chain seq x y z
N MET A 1 -5.74 38.51 4.68
CA MET A 1 -5.23 37.36 3.89
C MET A 1 -4.21 37.91 2.89
N GLY A 2 -3.08 37.24 2.70
CA GLY A 2 -2.05 37.69 1.75
C GLY A 2 -2.34 37.21 0.33
N THR A 3 -1.79 37.88 -0.66
CA THR A 3 -1.83 37.48 -2.07
C THR A 3 -0.90 36.30 -2.29
N GLN A 4 -1.37 35.29 -3.02
CA GLN A 4 -0.56 34.15 -3.40
C GLN A 4 0.34 34.52 -4.58
N GLY A 5 1.63 34.15 -4.51
CA GLY A 5 2.60 34.42 -5.57
C GLY A 5 2.56 33.38 -6.69
N ASP A 6 3.08 33.78 -7.85
CA ASP A 6 3.19 32.93 -9.04
C ASP A 6 4.38 31.95 -8.98
N PHE A 7 5.34 32.20 -8.08
CA PHE A 7 6.54 31.39 -7.87
C PHE A 7 6.62 30.90 -6.43
N THR A 8 7.18 29.71 -6.26
CA THR A 8 7.50 29.16 -4.93
C THR A 8 9.01 29.10 -4.75
N ILE A 9 9.49 29.68 -3.65
CA ILE A 9 10.90 29.64 -3.26
C ILE A 9 11.04 28.60 -2.15
N THR A 10 11.89 27.61 -2.36
CA THR A 10 12.18 26.58 -1.36
C THR A 10 13.63 26.70 -0.91
N GLY A 11 13.81 26.89 0.40
CA GLY A 11 15.12 27.03 1.04
C GLY A 11 15.60 25.72 1.65
N TYR A 12 16.64 25.12 1.10
CA TYR A 12 17.20 23.87 1.64
C TYR A 12 18.35 24.14 2.61
N SER A 13 18.34 23.44 3.74
CA SER A 13 19.41 23.50 4.74
C SER A 13 20.55 22.52 4.47
N SER A 14 20.31 21.48 3.67
CA SER A 14 21.31 20.51 3.23
C SER A 14 20.91 19.85 1.91
N ASP A 15 21.90 19.36 1.17
CA ASP A 15 21.72 18.60 -0.07
C ASP A 15 20.94 17.30 0.18
N SER A 16 21.11 16.69 1.36
CA SER A 16 20.41 15.46 1.74
C SER A 16 18.89 15.62 1.87
N ALA A 17 18.40 16.86 2.07
CA ALA A 17 16.98 17.15 2.14
C ALA A 17 16.33 17.29 0.75
N MET A 18 17.13 17.38 -0.31
CA MET A 18 16.67 17.54 -1.69
C MET A 18 16.37 16.17 -2.32
N LYS A 19 15.30 15.51 -1.84
CA LYS A 19 14.96 14.11 -2.21
C LYS A 19 14.95 13.89 -3.73
N ASP A 20 14.34 14.80 -4.50
CA ASP A 20 14.24 14.72 -5.96
C ASP A 20 15.62 14.74 -6.67
N PHE A 21 16.62 15.38 -6.08
CA PHE A 21 17.99 15.38 -6.62
C PHE A 21 18.78 14.15 -6.18
N VAL A 22 18.49 13.63 -4.97
CA VAL A 22 19.15 12.43 -4.42
C VAL A 22 18.65 11.16 -5.10
N ASP A 23 17.36 11.07 -5.41
CA ASP A 23 16.75 9.92 -6.09
C ASP A 23 16.94 9.95 -7.62
N GLY A 24 17.39 11.09 -8.16
CA GLY A 24 17.69 11.29 -9.58
C GLY A 24 16.50 11.76 -10.42
N SER A 25 15.36 12.08 -9.81
CA SER A 25 14.17 12.63 -10.50
C SER A 25 14.42 14.04 -11.05
N SER A 26 15.34 14.78 -10.44
CA SER A 26 15.80 16.11 -10.83
C SER A 26 17.33 16.12 -10.93
N SER A 27 17.87 16.79 -11.96
CA SER A 27 19.31 16.87 -12.19
C SER A 27 19.74 18.25 -12.66
N ILE A 28 20.93 18.69 -12.26
CA ILE A 28 21.50 19.95 -12.73
C ILE A 28 22.07 19.75 -14.13
N THR A 29 21.55 20.50 -15.10
CA THR A 29 21.99 20.43 -16.50
C THR A 29 23.07 21.46 -16.81
N GLU A 30 23.00 22.64 -16.19
CA GLU A 30 23.97 23.72 -16.34
C GLU A 30 24.32 24.37 -15.00
N GLY A 31 25.58 24.76 -14.82
CA GLY A 31 26.06 25.44 -13.62
C GLY A 31 26.31 24.49 -12.44
N GLU A 32 26.10 24.99 -11.23
CA GLU A 32 26.32 24.25 -9.99
C GLU A 32 25.23 24.53 -8.94
N MET A 33 25.11 23.63 -7.97
CA MET A 33 24.23 23.81 -6.82
C MET A 33 24.76 24.96 -5.94
N PHE A 34 23.87 25.71 -5.28
CA PHE A 34 24.31 26.68 -4.26
C PHE A 34 24.99 25.95 -3.09
N ALA A 35 25.91 26.64 -2.43
CA ALA A 35 26.60 26.07 -1.27
C ALA A 35 25.67 26.00 -0.03
N GLU A 36 25.77 24.92 0.73
CA GLU A 36 25.03 24.76 1.98
C GLU A 36 25.36 25.88 2.98
N GLY A 37 24.33 26.42 3.63
CA GLY A 37 24.49 27.39 4.73
C GLY A 37 25.04 28.76 4.33
N THR A 38 25.14 29.11 3.04
CA THR A 38 25.59 30.44 2.61
C THR A 38 24.43 31.40 2.39
N ALA A 39 24.67 32.70 2.51
CA ALA A 39 23.70 33.77 2.26
C ALA A 39 24.05 34.55 0.99
N ASP A 40 24.49 33.84 -0.05
CA ASP A 40 25.11 34.44 -1.23
C ASP A 40 24.08 34.97 -2.25
N ASN A 41 22.77 34.89 -1.94
CA ASN A 41 21.67 35.24 -2.84
C ASN A 41 21.76 34.49 -4.18
N THR A 42 22.26 33.25 -4.15
CA THR A 42 22.33 32.35 -5.30
C THR A 42 21.11 31.46 -5.35
N CYS A 43 20.62 31.18 -6.56
CA CYS A 43 19.47 30.33 -6.78
C CYS A 43 19.70 29.31 -7.90
N VAL A 44 18.90 28.26 -7.87
CA VAL A 44 18.81 27.23 -8.90
C VAL A 44 17.38 27.24 -9.46
N ILE A 45 17.23 27.32 -10.78
CA ILE A 45 15.94 27.48 -11.47
C ILE A 45 15.69 26.35 -12.46
N SER A 46 14.42 26.12 -12.83
CA SER A 46 14.06 25.10 -13.80
C SER A 46 14.55 25.46 -15.21
N SER A 47 14.84 24.45 -16.02
CA SER A 47 15.23 24.59 -17.43
C SER A 47 14.13 25.26 -18.26
N GLU A 48 12.86 25.01 -17.93
CA GLU A 48 11.71 25.65 -18.57
C GLU A 48 11.65 27.14 -18.25
N LEU A 49 11.82 27.54 -16.99
CA LEU A 49 11.84 28.94 -16.59
C LEU A 49 13.00 29.70 -17.23
N ALA A 50 14.18 29.06 -17.27
CA ALA A 50 15.36 29.62 -17.91
C ALA A 50 15.14 29.81 -19.42
N SER A 51 14.64 28.78 -20.11
CA SER A 51 14.39 28.81 -21.55
C SER A 51 13.30 29.81 -21.94
N TYR A 52 12.24 29.94 -21.14
CA TYR A 52 11.13 30.86 -21.44
C TYR A 52 11.54 32.33 -21.33
N ASN A 53 12.48 32.64 -20.43
CA ASN A 53 12.92 34.01 -20.15
C ASN A 53 14.30 34.34 -20.74
N ASP A 54 14.86 33.46 -21.59
CA ASP A 54 16.20 33.59 -22.16
C ASP A 54 17.31 33.80 -21.09
N LEU A 55 17.21 33.11 -19.95
CA LEU A 55 18.14 33.23 -18.82
C LEU A 55 19.24 32.16 -18.89
N ALA A 56 20.46 32.55 -18.52
CA ALA A 56 21.61 31.66 -18.41
C ALA A 56 22.23 31.68 -17.00
N VAL A 57 23.10 30.71 -16.73
CA VAL A 57 23.90 30.69 -15.49
C VAL A 57 24.74 31.96 -15.39
N GLY A 58 24.66 32.63 -14.24
CA GLY A 58 25.29 33.92 -13.96
C GLY A 58 24.37 35.13 -14.15
N ASP A 59 23.20 34.96 -14.78
CA ASP A 59 22.22 36.04 -14.88
C ASP A 59 21.52 36.29 -13.54
N THR A 60 20.94 37.49 -13.40
CA THR A 60 20.23 37.90 -12.19
C THR A 60 18.73 37.95 -12.42
N ILE A 61 17.97 37.39 -11.50
CA ILE A 61 16.50 37.49 -11.46
C ILE A 61 16.07 38.37 -10.31
N THR A 62 14.95 39.08 -10.48
CA THR A 62 14.37 39.93 -9.45
C THR A 62 12.97 39.43 -9.11
N LEU A 63 12.78 39.05 -7.85
CA LEU A 63 11.51 38.58 -7.30
C LEU A 63 10.83 39.73 -6.56
N SER A 64 9.51 39.86 -6.70
CA SER A 64 8.71 40.90 -6.04
C SER A 64 7.85 40.26 -4.95
N ASN A 65 7.68 40.93 -3.80
CA ASN A 65 6.75 40.47 -2.78
C ASN A 65 5.31 40.63 -3.31
N PRO A 66 4.51 39.55 -3.41
CA PRO A 66 3.13 39.63 -3.92
C PRO A 66 2.19 40.46 -3.04
N ASN A 67 2.60 40.76 -1.80
CA ASN A 67 1.87 41.63 -0.89
C ASN A 67 2.35 43.10 -0.92
N GLN A 68 3.50 43.38 -1.54
CA GLN A 68 4.11 44.70 -1.64
C GLN A 68 5.04 44.78 -2.87
N GLU A 69 4.52 45.23 -4.02
CA GLU A 69 5.23 45.15 -5.29
C GLU A 69 6.56 45.94 -5.34
N ASP A 70 6.66 47.02 -4.55
CA ASP A 70 7.86 47.85 -4.43
C ASP A 70 9.02 47.15 -3.70
N GLU A 71 8.72 46.08 -2.94
CA GLU A 71 9.72 45.27 -2.26
C GLU A 71 10.23 44.18 -3.21
N THR A 72 11.53 44.23 -3.53
CA THR A 72 12.15 43.33 -4.50
C THR A 72 13.43 42.69 -3.96
N TYR A 73 13.66 41.45 -4.37
CA TYR A 73 14.79 40.62 -3.98
C TYR A 73 15.54 40.14 -5.22
N THR A 74 16.84 40.40 -5.29
CA THR A 74 17.67 40.00 -6.43
C THR A 74 18.44 38.73 -6.10
N LEU A 75 18.33 37.74 -6.98
CA LEU A 75 19.05 36.46 -6.89
C LEU A 75 19.90 36.26 -8.15
N THR A 76 21.06 35.62 -8.00
CA THR A 76 21.92 35.23 -9.11
C THR A 76 21.73 33.74 -9.43
N ILE A 77 21.58 33.40 -10.70
CA ILE A 77 21.41 32.01 -11.13
C ILE A 77 22.76 31.30 -11.05
N ALA A 78 22.89 30.35 -10.13
CA ALA A 78 24.07 29.50 -10.00
C ALA A 78 23.96 28.21 -10.81
N GLY A 79 22.73 27.71 -11.01
CA GLY A 79 22.48 26.50 -11.77
C GLY A 79 21.07 26.44 -12.36
N ILE A 80 20.94 25.58 -13.36
CA ILE A 80 19.68 25.26 -14.04
C ILE A 80 19.46 23.75 -13.89
N TYR A 81 18.28 23.36 -13.43
CA TYR A 81 17.91 21.95 -13.26
C TYR A 81 16.82 21.53 -14.24
N GLU A 82 16.82 20.25 -14.59
CA GLU A 82 15.77 19.59 -15.34
C GLU A 82 15.13 18.54 -14.43
N THR A 83 13.79 18.41 -14.50
CA THR A 83 13.03 17.43 -13.74
C THR A 83 12.24 16.55 -14.71
N GLU A 84 12.22 15.24 -14.47
CA GLU A 84 11.40 14.30 -15.24
C GLU A 84 9.92 14.38 -14.84
N SER A 85 9.63 14.98 -13.68
CA SER A 85 8.29 15.10 -13.14
C SER A 85 7.67 16.43 -13.58
N THR A 86 7.03 16.45 -14.75
CA THR A 86 6.09 17.55 -15.09
C THR A 86 4.87 17.40 -14.19
N SER A 87 4.87 18.05 -13.03
CA SER A 87 3.71 18.07 -12.14
C SER A 87 2.65 19.04 -12.64
N ASP A 88 2.11 18.77 -13.84
CA ASP A 88 0.86 19.36 -14.36
C ASP A 88 -0.37 18.94 -13.51
N SER A 89 -0.16 18.06 -12.52
CA SER A 89 -1.18 17.29 -11.82
C SER A 89 -1.39 17.67 -10.34
N ALA A 90 -0.79 18.75 -9.84
CA ALA A 90 -1.09 19.27 -8.50
C ALA A 90 -2.39 20.12 -8.44
N SER A 91 -3.27 20.02 -9.44
CA SER A 91 -4.62 20.58 -9.40
C SER A 91 -5.60 19.64 -8.68
N SER A 92 -5.32 19.35 -7.41
CA SER A 92 -6.18 18.47 -6.61
C SER A 92 -7.55 19.11 -6.34
N MET A 93 -8.59 18.49 -6.87
CA MET A 93 -9.98 18.44 -6.39
C MET A 93 -10.84 19.72 -6.36
N MET A 94 -10.29 20.92 -6.55
CA MET A 94 -11.04 22.20 -6.50
C MET A 94 -10.89 23.11 -7.74
N GLY A 95 -10.29 22.63 -8.83
CA GLY A 95 -10.35 23.27 -10.16
C GLY A 95 -9.67 24.64 -10.31
N GLY A 96 -8.79 25.04 -9.38
CA GLY A 96 -7.97 26.25 -9.49
C GLY A 96 -6.56 25.92 -9.99
N PHE A 97 -6.09 26.62 -11.03
CA PHE A 97 -4.69 26.62 -11.41
C PHE A 97 -3.89 27.41 -10.39
N MET A 98 -2.85 26.80 -9.82
CA MET A 98 -1.97 27.42 -8.83
C MET A 98 -0.59 27.57 -9.47
N ALA A 99 -0.29 28.76 -10.02
CA ALA A 99 0.96 28.99 -10.77
C ALA A 99 2.21 28.63 -9.96
N GLY A 100 2.24 28.93 -8.65
CA GLY A 100 3.34 28.58 -7.77
C GLY A 100 3.44 27.10 -7.40
N ALA A 101 2.46 26.25 -7.74
CA ALA A 101 2.53 24.80 -7.55
C ALA A 101 3.10 24.06 -8.77
N ASP A 102 3.31 24.78 -9.88
CA ASP A 102 3.95 24.26 -11.07
C ASP A 102 5.43 23.94 -10.78
N SER A 103 5.91 22.80 -11.30
CA SER A 103 7.32 22.40 -11.22
C SER A 103 8.25 23.44 -11.84
N SER A 104 7.78 24.11 -12.89
CA SER A 104 8.56 25.06 -13.66
C SER A 104 8.71 26.40 -12.93
N ASN A 105 7.82 26.70 -11.97
CA ASN A 105 7.87 27.92 -11.16
C ASN A 105 8.48 27.69 -9.75
N GLN A 106 9.21 26.57 -9.56
CA GLN A 106 9.98 26.30 -8.35
C GLN A 106 11.40 26.89 -8.45
N ILE A 107 11.78 27.70 -7.47
CA ILE A 107 13.11 28.28 -7.32
C ILE A 107 13.74 27.73 -6.05
N TYR A 108 14.95 27.19 -6.15
CA TYR A 108 15.68 26.65 -5.01
C TYR A 108 16.78 27.61 -4.55
N VAL A 109 16.87 27.82 -3.24
CA VAL A 109 17.91 28.65 -2.60
C VAL A 109 18.42 27.96 -1.33
N SER A 110 19.51 28.46 -0.76
CA SER A 110 19.93 28.04 0.57
C SER A 110 18.95 28.54 1.64
N TYR A 111 18.81 27.77 2.73
CA TYR A 111 17.97 28.16 3.87
C TYR A 111 18.33 29.56 4.41
N GLN A 112 19.63 29.88 4.50
CA GLN A 112 20.09 31.17 5.02
C GLN A 112 19.70 32.34 4.10
N THR A 113 19.69 32.13 2.78
CA THR A 113 19.20 33.12 1.82
C THR A 113 17.70 33.34 2.00
N LEU A 114 16.92 32.27 2.13
CA LEU A 114 15.48 32.37 2.37
C LEU A 114 15.17 33.08 3.70
N GLU A 115 15.89 32.75 4.77
CA GLU A 115 15.74 33.42 6.08
C GLU A 115 16.05 34.93 6.00
N THR A 116 17.06 35.29 5.20
CA THR A 116 17.41 36.70 4.97
C THR A 116 16.28 37.45 4.25
N ILE A 117 15.66 36.82 3.23
CA ILE A 117 14.50 37.38 2.51
C ILE A 117 13.31 37.54 3.47
N LEU A 118 13.01 36.54 4.28
CA LEU A 118 11.90 36.58 5.24
C LEU A 118 12.10 37.67 6.30
N THR A 119 13.32 37.79 6.84
CA THR A 119 13.65 38.80 7.84
C THR A 119 13.51 40.21 7.26
N GLN A 120 14.01 40.44 6.04
CA GLN A 120 13.84 41.72 5.35
C GLN A 120 12.35 42.04 5.10
N SER A 121 11.58 41.03 4.68
CA SER A 121 10.13 41.19 4.48
C SER A 121 9.41 41.55 5.77
N GLU A 122 9.76 40.92 6.89
CA GLU A 122 9.19 41.24 8.19
C GLU A 122 9.55 42.65 8.67
N GLU A 123 10.79 43.10 8.43
CA GLU A 123 11.24 44.46 8.78
C GLU A 123 10.53 45.55 7.98
N ASN A 124 10.26 45.29 6.69
CA ASN A 124 9.56 46.23 5.81
C ASN A 124 8.03 46.09 5.86
N ALA A 125 7.51 45.05 6.53
CA ALA A 125 6.10 44.74 6.55
C ALA A 125 5.27 45.87 7.18
N THR A 126 4.29 46.35 6.43
CA THR A 126 3.25 47.22 6.97
C THR A 126 2.11 46.35 7.49
N THR A 127 1.77 46.57 8.76
CA THR A 127 0.60 45.95 9.41
C THR A 127 -0.54 46.96 9.48
N THR A 128 -1.70 46.61 8.92
CA THR A 128 -2.91 47.42 8.99
C THR A 128 -3.99 46.67 9.76
N THR A 129 -4.58 47.33 10.76
CA THR A 129 -5.72 46.80 11.50
C THR A 129 -6.96 47.54 11.08
N ASP A 130 -7.93 46.83 10.50
CA ASP A 130 -9.22 47.42 10.14
C ASP A 130 -10.00 47.73 11.43
N SER A 131 -10.32 49.00 11.64
CA SER A 131 -11.05 49.48 12.82
C SER A 131 -12.50 49.00 12.91
N THR A 132 -13.04 48.41 11.83
CA THR A 132 -14.44 47.97 11.71
C THR A 132 -14.59 46.47 11.93
N THR A 133 -13.67 45.66 11.40
CA THR A 133 -13.70 44.19 11.53
C THR A 133 -12.77 43.68 12.63
N GLY A 134 -11.82 44.50 13.09
CA GLY A 134 -10.78 44.09 14.03
C GLY A 134 -9.74 43.14 13.41
N GLU A 135 -9.79 42.91 12.10
CA GLU A 135 -8.82 42.04 11.42
C GLU A 135 -7.51 42.79 11.15
N THR A 136 -6.41 42.14 11.54
CA THR A 136 -5.06 42.62 11.27
C THR A 136 -4.53 41.93 10.02
N THR A 137 -4.13 42.71 9.02
CA THR A 137 -3.45 42.23 7.81
C THR A 137 -1.99 42.68 7.84
N THR A 138 -1.09 41.78 7.47
CA THR A 138 0.34 42.04 7.32
C THR A 138 0.76 41.74 5.87
N THR A 139 1.75 42.49 5.40
CA THR A 139 2.39 42.35 4.09
C THR A 139 3.66 41.47 4.15
N ALA A 140 4.04 40.99 5.33
CA ALA A 140 5.14 40.06 5.49
C ALA A 140 4.90 38.76 4.69
N LEU A 141 5.96 38.27 4.03
CA LEU A 141 5.97 36.95 3.43
C LEU A 141 5.72 35.87 4.50
N ARG A 142 5.00 34.82 4.11
CA ARG A 142 4.77 33.65 4.97
C ARG A 142 5.63 32.49 4.46
N SER A 143 6.21 31.74 5.38
CA SER A 143 6.94 30.52 5.08
C SER A 143 6.29 29.31 5.73
N MET A 144 6.57 28.13 5.18
CA MET A 144 6.26 26.84 5.77
C MET A 144 7.59 26.16 6.07
N LEU A 145 7.80 25.77 7.33
CA LEU A 145 9.01 25.06 7.75
C LEU A 145 8.73 23.56 7.75
N ASN A 146 9.44 22.84 6.89
CA ASN A 146 9.39 21.38 6.83
C ASN A 146 10.73 20.81 7.33
N GLY A 147 10.68 19.89 8.29
CA GLY A 147 11.84 19.16 8.79
C GLY A 147 11.86 17.75 8.21
N THR A 148 12.87 17.43 7.41
CA THR A 148 13.06 16.09 6.85
C THR A 148 14.02 15.30 7.75
N TYR A 149 13.58 14.12 8.19
CA TYR A 149 14.38 13.20 9.00
C TYR A 149 14.41 11.83 8.31
N ALA A 150 15.59 11.25 8.19
CA ALA A 150 15.77 9.90 7.66
C ALA A 150 15.97 8.90 8.81
N PHE A 151 15.23 7.80 8.80
CA PHE A 151 15.32 6.74 9.80
C PHE A 151 15.68 5.41 9.13
N ASP A 152 16.53 4.62 9.78
CA ASP A 152 16.92 3.29 9.30
C ASP A 152 15.80 2.24 9.46
N SER A 153 14.85 2.48 10.38
CA SER A 153 13.77 1.55 10.68
C SER A 153 12.45 2.25 11.01
N VAL A 154 11.34 1.57 10.71
CA VAL A 154 9.98 2.00 11.09
C VAL A 154 9.86 2.16 12.60
N SER A 155 10.47 1.25 13.37
CA SER A 155 10.43 1.32 14.83
C SER A 155 11.13 2.54 15.42
N ASP A 156 12.13 3.10 14.72
CA ASP A 156 12.82 4.30 15.19
C ASP A 156 12.04 5.57 14.81
N TYR A 157 11.36 5.56 13.66
CA TYR A 157 10.38 6.59 13.31
C TYR A 157 9.23 6.65 14.33
N GLU A 158 8.65 5.51 14.72
CA GLU A 158 7.56 5.47 15.70
C GLU A 158 8.01 6.03 17.06
N LYS A 159 9.20 5.62 17.55
CA LYS A 159 9.77 6.19 18.79
C LYS A 159 9.99 7.68 18.67
N PHE A 160 10.53 8.16 17.55
CA PHE A 160 10.71 9.59 17.32
C PHE A 160 9.39 10.34 17.35
N GLN A 161 8.34 9.79 16.72
CA GLN A 161 7.01 10.40 16.74
C GLN A 161 6.47 10.53 18.18
N ASP A 162 6.67 9.50 19.01
CA ASP A 162 6.27 9.52 20.42
C ASP A 162 7.11 10.50 21.25
N GLU A 163 8.44 10.50 21.08
CA GLU A 163 9.37 11.40 21.77
C GLU A 163 9.08 12.86 21.45
N VAL A 164 8.83 13.19 20.19
CA VAL A 164 8.53 14.57 19.76
C VAL A 164 7.19 15.06 20.33
N LYS A 165 6.18 14.17 20.40
CA LYS A 165 4.92 14.49 21.10
C LYS A 165 5.13 14.68 22.59
N GLU A 166 5.96 13.86 23.24
CA GLU A 166 6.28 13.98 24.68
C GLU A 166 7.07 15.26 24.99
N MET A 167 7.95 15.69 24.08
CA MET A 167 8.68 16.95 24.18
C MET A 167 7.81 18.20 24.01
N GLY A 168 6.52 18.04 23.70
CA GLY A 168 5.54 19.12 23.63
C GLY A 168 5.46 19.79 22.26
N LEU A 169 5.60 19.02 21.17
CA LEU A 169 5.30 19.51 19.83
C LEU A 169 3.87 20.09 19.80
N SER A 170 3.72 21.33 19.33
CA SER A 170 2.41 21.98 19.17
C SER A 170 1.53 21.18 18.20
N ASP A 171 0.21 21.24 18.39
CA ASP A 171 -0.79 20.66 17.48
C ASP A 171 -0.72 21.29 16.06
N ASP A 172 0.01 22.39 15.90
CA ASP A 172 0.26 23.06 14.61
C ASP A 172 1.21 22.28 13.70
N TYR A 173 1.96 21.31 14.23
CA TYR A 173 2.93 20.51 13.47
C TYR A 173 2.43 19.07 13.28
N THR A 174 2.56 18.56 12.06
CA THR A 174 2.25 17.16 11.74
C THR A 174 3.54 16.40 11.46
N VAL A 175 3.76 15.30 12.17
CA VAL A 175 4.83 14.34 11.87
C VAL A 175 4.24 13.22 11.02
N SER A 176 4.56 13.23 9.73
CA SER A 176 4.17 12.21 8.77
C SER A 176 5.38 11.70 7.99
N SER A 177 5.29 10.46 7.51
CA SER A 177 6.25 9.88 6.57
C SER A 177 5.50 9.37 5.36
N SER A 178 5.64 10.06 4.22
CA SER A 178 5.02 9.64 2.95
C SER A 178 5.53 8.26 2.51
N ASP A 179 6.82 7.99 2.70
CA ASP A 179 7.44 6.70 2.36
C ASP A 179 6.80 5.53 3.14
N LEU A 180 6.56 5.72 4.45
CA LEU A 180 5.91 4.68 5.27
C LEU A 180 4.44 4.52 4.90
N THR A 181 3.70 5.63 4.73
CA THR A 181 2.29 5.57 4.36
C THR A 181 2.10 4.86 3.02
N SER A 182 2.90 5.20 1.99
CA SER A 182 2.83 4.53 0.69
C SER A 182 3.23 3.04 0.77
N TYR A 183 4.19 2.69 1.64
CA TYR A 183 4.55 1.29 1.87
C TYR A 183 3.41 0.52 2.57
N GLU A 184 2.81 1.07 3.62
CA GLU A 184 1.68 0.46 4.33
C GLU A 184 0.46 0.29 3.42
N GLU A 185 0.11 1.31 2.64
CA GLU A 185 -0.95 1.25 1.64
C GLU A 185 -0.67 0.19 0.56
N SER A 186 0.60 -0.01 0.19
CA SER A 186 0.97 -1.08 -0.76
C SER A 186 0.81 -2.48 -0.17
N LEU A 187 0.90 -2.62 1.16
CA LEU A 187 0.74 -3.89 1.87
C LEU A 187 -0.72 -4.17 2.25
N GLU A 188 -1.57 -3.16 2.38
CA GLU A 188 -2.98 -3.30 2.76
C GLU A 188 -3.72 -4.35 1.92
N PRO A 189 -3.59 -4.40 0.58
CA PRO A 189 -4.26 -5.44 -0.21
C PRO A 189 -3.75 -6.86 0.08
N LEU A 190 -2.46 -7.02 0.42
CA LEU A 190 -1.89 -8.31 0.82
C LEU A 190 -2.37 -8.73 2.22
N GLN A 191 -2.53 -7.77 3.13
CA GLN A 191 -3.08 -8.03 4.46
C GLN A 191 -4.53 -8.49 4.37
N HIS A 192 -5.37 -7.81 3.58
CA HIS A 192 -6.75 -8.24 3.35
C HIS A 192 -6.84 -9.61 2.69
N LEU A 193 -5.97 -9.90 1.70
CA LEU A 193 -5.90 -11.22 1.09
C LEU A 193 -5.58 -12.31 2.11
N SER A 194 -4.61 -12.06 3.00
CA SER A 194 -4.23 -12.96 4.08
C SER A 194 -5.38 -13.18 5.07
N GLU A 195 -6.06 -12.11 5.49
CA GLU A 195 -7.18 -12.18 6.43
C GLU A 195 -8.36 -12.97 5.85
N TYR A 196 -8.73 -12.69 4.60
CA TYR A 196 -9.80 -13.41 3.89
C TYR A 196 -9.45 -14.88 3.68
N ALA A 197 -8.20 -15.21 3.35
CA ALA A 197 -7.74 -16.59 3.28
C ALA A 197 -7.86 -17.29 4.64
N GLY A 198 -7.55 -16.60 5.74
CA GLY A 198 -7.74 -17.09 7.10
C GLY A 198 -9.19 -17.41 7.45
N TYR A 199 -10.13 -16.50 7.15
CA TYR A 199 -11.56 -16.76 7.36
C TYR A 199 -12.06 -17.92 6.51
N PHE A 200 -11.64 -17.99 5.24
CA PHE A 200 -11.99 -19.07 4.34
C PHE A 200 -11.51 -20.44 4.86
N LEU A 201 -10.26 -20.51 5.33
CA LEU A 201 -9.70 -21.71 5.96
C LEU A 201 -10.53 -22.13 7.17
N MET A 202 -10.89 -21.19 8.05
CA MET A 202 -11.71 -21.47 9.24
C MET A 202 -13.07 -22.07 8.88
N VAL A 203 -13.74 -21.53 7.86
CA VAL A 203 -15.04 -22.04 7.37
C VAL A 203 -14.91 -23.47 6.83
N ILE A 204 -13.91 -23.74 5.98
CA ILE A 204 -13.66 -25.09 5.44
C ILE A 204 -13.39 -26.08 6.56
N LEU A 205 -12.59 -25.69 7.55
CA LEU A 205 -12.21 -26.53 8.67
C LEU A 205 -13.42 -26.88 9.54
N ALA A 206 -14.33 -25.92 9.77
CA ALA A 206 -15.59 -26.15 10.47
C ALA A 206 -16.52 -27.12 9.71
N ILE A 207 -16.69 -26.93 8.40
CA ILE A 207 -17.51 -27.83 7.56
C ILE A 207 -16.89 -29.24 7.54
N GLY A 208 -15.57 -29.32 7.37
CA GLY A 208 -14.82 -30.57 7.42
C GLY A 208 -14.99 -31.31 8.75
N ALA A 209 -14.94 -30.59 9.87
CA ALA A 209 -15.18 -31.17 11.20
C ALA A 209 -16.58 -31.79 11.31
N VAL A 210 -17.63 -31.10 10.84
CA VAL A 210 -19.01 -31.61 10.85
C VAL A 210 -19.12 -32.88 10.00
N ILE A 211 -18.57 -32.87 8.79
CA ILE A 211 -18.58 -34.03 7.88
C ILE A 211 -17.86 -35.22 8.53
N LEU A 212 -16.67 -35.00 9.12
CA LEU A 212 -15.92 -36.05 9.81
C LEU A 212 -16.72 -36.66 10.97
N ILE A 213 -17.41 -35.85 11.77
CA ILE A 213 -18.29 -36.34 12.85
C ILE A 213 -19.39 -37.25 12.30
N VAL A 214 -20.05 -36.82 11.23
CA VAL A 214 -21.13 -37.61 10.59
C VAL A 214 -20.59 -38.93 10.05
N LEU A 215 -19.45 -38.93 9.36
CA LEU A 215 -18.82 -40.14 8.83
C LEU A 215 -18.41 -41.11 9.94
N HIS A 216 -17.83 -40.61 11.03
CA HIS A 216 -17.48 -41.45 12.19
C HIS A 216 -18.70 -42.10 12.83
N ILE A 217 -19.82 -41.37 12.95
CA ILE A 217 -21.08 -41.92 13.46
C ILE A 217 -21.60 -43.06 12.56
N PHE A 218 -21.52 -42.90 11.23
CA PHE A 218 -21.93 -43.94 10.28
C PHE A 218 -21.03 -45.18 10.37
N ALA A 219 -19.70 -45.00 10.37
CA ALA A 219 -18.75 -46.11 10.45
C ALA A 219 -18.97 -46.99 11.69
N ILE A 220 -19.33 -46.38 12.83
CA ILE A 220 -19.65 -47.11 14.06
C ILE A 220 -20.97 -47.87 13.95
N ARG A 221 -21.97 -47.29 13.28
CA ARG A 221 -23.29 -47.90 13.15
C ARG A 221 -23.22 -49.19 12.33
N GLU A 222 -22.40 -49.21 11.29
CA GLU A 222 -22.19 -50.40 10.44
C GLU A 222 -21.53 -51.55 11.24
N ARG A 223 -20.60 -51.23 12.14
CA ARG A 223 -19.88 -52.21 12.97
C ARG A 223 -20.50 -52.48 14.34
N LYS A 224 -21.74 -52.05 14.56
CA LYS A 224 -22.46 -52.22 15.83
C LYS A 224 -22.63 -53.69 16.24
N TYR A 225 -22.78 -54.59 15.27
CA TYR A 225 -22.87 -56.04 15.53
C TYR A 225 -21.56 -56.61 16.08
N GLU A 226 -20.42 -56.23 15.47
CA GLU A 226 -19.08 -56.64 15.91
C GLU A 226 -18.79 -56.14 17.33
N ILE A 227 -19.14 -54.89 17.62
CA ILE A 227 -19.03 -54.30 18.98
C ILE A 227 -19.82 -55.14 19.99
N GLY A 228 -21.03 -55.59 19.63
CA GLY A 228 -21.87 -56.45 20.47
C GLY A 228 -21.27 -57.85 20.70
N VAL A 229 -20.71 -58.47 19.66
CA VAL A 229 -20.03 -59.78 19.75
C VAL A 229 -18.77 -59.69 20.63
N LEU A 230 -17.94 -58.68 20.41
CA LEU A 230 -16.70 -58.47 21.17
C LEU A 230 -16.97 -58.16 22.65
N ALA A 231 -18.03 -57.41 22.93
CA ALA A 231 -18.47 -57.17 24.31
C ALA A 231 -19.02 -58.45 24.97
N ALA A 232 -19.73 -59.32 24.23
CA ALA A 232 -20.25 -60.59 24.74
C ALA A 232 -19.15 -61.61 25.06
N ILE A 233 -18.01 -61.55 24.35
CA ILE A 233 -16.81 -62.35 24.63
C ILE A 233 -16.05 -61.84 25.88
N GLY A 234 -16.46 -60.70 26.45
CA GLY A 234 -15.91 -60.15 27.69
C GLY A 234 -14.84 -59.08 27.51
N MET A 235 -14.66 -58.54 26.30
CA MET A 235 -13.77 -57.39 26.11
C MET A 235 -14.33 -56.12 26.75
N LYS A 236 -13.48 -55.39 27.47
CA LYS A 236 -13.83 -54.09 28.07
C LYS A 236 -14.15 -53.07 26.97
N LYS A 237 -15.25 -52.31 27.12
CA LYS A 237 -15.72 -51.30 26.15
C LYS A 237 -14.63 -50.28 25.72
N TRP A 238 -13.70 -49.93 26.63
CA TRP A 238 -12.56 -49.04 26.32
C TRP A 238 -11.56 -49.65 25.33
N LYS A 239 -11.30 -50.97 25.37
CA LYS A 239 -10.37 -51.60 24.41
C LYS A 239 -10.93 -51.57 22.99
N ILE A 240 -12.24 -51.81 22.87
CA ILE A 240 -12.98 -51.74 21.60
C ILE A 240 -12.93 -50.31 21.05
N ALA A 241 -13.16 -49.31 21.92
CA ALA A 241 -13.06 -47.90 21.59
C ALA A 241 -11.67 -47.50 21.05
N VAL A 242 -10.60 -47.87 21.75
CA VAL A 242 -9.22 -47.57 21.33
C VAL A 242 -8.86 -48.23 20.00
N GLN A 243 -9.34 -49.46 19.74
CA GLN A 243 -9.11 -50.13 18.45
C GLN A 243 -9.71 -49.33 17.29
N PHE A 244 -10.98 -48.90 17.40
CA PHE A 244 -11.62 -48.10 16.35
C PHE A 244 -11.00 -46.72 16.18
N LEU A 245 -10.58 -46.09 17.28
CA LEU A 245 -9.87 -44.82 17.23
C LEU A 245 -8.52 -44.96 16.51
N THR A 246 -7.78 -46.05 16.77
CA THR A 246 -6.48 -46.32 16.16
C THR A 246 -6.62 -46.64 14.66
N GLU A 247 -7.63 -47.40 14.27
CA GLU A 247 -7.94 -47.68 12.85
C GLU A 247 -8.26 -46.39 12.09
N SER A 248 -9.08 -45.53 12.70
CA SER A 248 -9.43 -44.22 12.16
C SER A 248 -8.22 -43.32 12.02
N LEU A 249 -7.36 -43.27 13.03
CA LEU A 249 -6.14 -42.47 13.02
C LEU A 249 -5.17 -42.91 11.93
N CYS A 250 -5.06 -44.23 11.68
CA CYS A 250 -4.23 -44.77 10.61
C CYS A 250 -4.73 -44.31 9.23
N ILE A 251 -6.05 -44.34 9.00
CA ILE A 251 -6.66 -43.86 7.76
C ILE A 251 -6.43 -42.36 7.59
N THR A 252 -6.64 -41.57 8.65
CA THR A 252 -6.36 -40.12 8.63
C THR A 252 -4.91 -39.84 8.28
N PHE A 253 -3.97 -40.56 8.87
CA PHE A 253 -2.55 -40.36 8.58
C PHE A 253 -2.21 -40.58 7.10
N CYS A 254 -2.73 -41.67 6.51
CA CYS A 254 -2.59 -41.92 5.07
C CYS A 254 -3.26 -40.83 4.22
N ALA A 255 -4.46 -40.39 4.61
CA ALA A 255 -5.19 -39.34 3.90
C ALA A 255 -4.49 -37.97 3.97
N LEU A 256 -3.88 -37.64 5.12
CA LEU A 256 -3.11 -36.40 5.30
C LEU A 256 -1.87 -36.38 4.41
N ILE A 257 -1.14 -37.49 4.29
CA ILE A 257 0.02 -37.58 3.39
C ILE A 257 -0.39 -37.32 1.94
N ILE A 258 -1.48 -37.96 1.49
CA ILE A 258 -2.00 -37.80 0.12
C ILE A 258 -2.51 -36.37 -0.08
N GLY A 259 -3.26 -35.84 0.89
CA GLY A 259 -3.81 -34.48 0.85
C GLY A 259 -2.73 -33.41 0.82
N ALA A 260 -1.68 -33.55 1.63
CA ALA A 260 -0.52 -32.65 1.62
C ALA A 260 0.20 -32.69 0.27
N GLY A 261 0.36 -33.88 -0.33
CA GLY A 261 0.96 -34.03 -1.65
C GLY A 261 0.15 -33.33 -2.75
N ILE A 262 -1.18 -33.51 -2.76
CA ILE A 262 -2.06 -32.83 -3.72
C ILE A 262 -2.06 -31.32 -3.48
N GLY A 263 -2.19 -30.90 -2.22
CA GLY A 263 -2.22 -29.49 -1.82
C GLY A 263 -0.96 -28.74 -2.22
N ALA A 264 0.22 -29.33 -2.02
CA ALA A 264 1.50 -28.75 -2.41
C ALA A 264 1.58 -28.49 -3.93
N VAL A 265 1.04 -29.40 -4.75
CA VAL A 265 1.04 -29.25 -6.22
C VAL A 265 -0.01 -28.23 -6.67
N SER A 266 -1.19 -28.22 -6.05
CA SER A 266 -2.27 -27.30 -6.44
C SER A 266 -2.11 -25.89 -5.89
N SER A 267 -1.30 -25.68 -4.85
CA SER A 267 -1.13 -24.36 -4.23
C SER A 267 -0.52 -23.36 -5.20
N VAL A 268 0.52 -23.76 -5.94
CA VAL A 268 1.26 -22.88 -6.85
C VAL A 268 0.36 -22.21 -7.91
N PRO A 269 -0.45 -22.94 -8.70
CA PRO A 269 -1.30 -22.30 -9.71
C PRO A 269 -2.41 -21.44 -9.09
N VAL A 270 -2.95 -21.82 -7.93
CA VAL A 270 -4.01 -21.04 -7.25
C VAL A 270 -3.43 -19.72 -6.73
N THR A 271 -2.29 -19.76 -6.04
CA THR A 271 -1.61 -18.55 -5.56
C THR A 271 -1.25 -17.62 -6.71
N ASN A 272 -0.70 -18.16 -7.81
CA ASN A 272 -0.36 -17.37 -9.00
C ASN A 272 -1.59 -16.71 -9.63
N HIS A 273 -2.73 -17.39 -9.68
CA HIS A 273 -3.96 -16.83 -10.23
C HIS A 273 -4.55 -15.72 -9.35
N LEU A 274 -4.52 -15.89 -8.02
CA LEU A 274 -4.97 -14.86 -7.07
C LEU A 274 -4.07 -13.63 -7.14
N LEU A 275 -2.75 -13.81 -7.22
CA LEU A 275 -1.80 -12.71 -7.39
C LEU A 275 -2.01 -11.99 -8.72
N ALA A 276 -2.21 -12.73 -9.82
CA ALA A 276 -2.46 -12.12 -11.13
C ALA A 276 -3.73 -11.27 -11.15
N GLN A 277 -4.83 -11.75 -10.56
CA GLN A 277 -6.07 -10.98 -10.44
C GLN A 277 -5.90 -9.73 -9.57
N GLN A 278 -5.09 -9.82 -8.51
CA GLN A 278 -4.79 -8.66 -7.67
C GLN A 278 -4.00 -7.60 -8.45
N ILE A 279 -2.96 -8.00 -9.19
CA ILE A 279 -2.15 -7.10 -10.01
C ILE A 279 -3.01 -6.42 -11.09
N GLU A 280 -3.91 -7.17 -11.73
CA GLU A 280 -4.86 -6.63 -12.72
C GLU A 280 -5.78 -5.58 -12.08
N SER A 281 -6.33 -5.87 -10.90
CA SER A 281 -7.20 -4.92 -10.18
C SER A 281 -6.46 -3.65 -9.73
N SER A 282 -5.19 -3.75 -9.28
CA SER A 282 -4.38 -2.57 -8.92
C SER A 282 -3.97 -1.75 -10.14
N SER A 283 -3.74 -2.37 -11.30
CA SER A 283 -3.42 -1.65 -12.54
C SER A 283 -4.61 -0.87 -13.11
N SER A 284 -5.84 -1.35 -12.85
CA SER A 284 -7.07 -0.72 -13.34
C SER A 284 -7.39 0.62 -12.64
N PHE A 285 -6.95 0.81 -11.40
CA PHE A 285 -7.13 2.06 -10.66
C PHE A 285 -6.28 3.20 -11.25
N GLY A 286 -5.10 2.88 -11.80
CA GLY A 286 -4.28 3.82 -12.53
C GLY A 286 -4.88 4.12 -13.90
N GLN A 287 -5.18 3.11 -14.72
CA GLN A 287 -5.36 3.35 -16.16
C GLN A 287 -6.52 4.29 -16.53
N GLU A 288 -7.65 4.31 -15.80
CA GLU A 288 -8.81 5.16 -16.16
C GLU A 288 -8.61 6.64 -15.82
N GLN A 289 -7.76 6.97 -14.84
CA GLN A 289 -7.51 8.36 -14.44
C GLN A 289 -6.55 9.11 -15.38
N TRP A 290 -5.76 8.37 -16.17
CA TRP A 290 -4.67 8.91 -16.99
C TRP A 290 -5.10 9.24 -18.42
N PHE A 291 -6.28 8.79 -18.84
CA PHE A 291 -6.85 9.13 -20.16
C PHE A 291 -7.73 10.39 -20.14
N GLY A 292 -7.87 11.07 -18.99
CA GLY A 292 -8.58 12.36 -18.90
C GLY A 292 -10.03 12.31 -19.43
N ARG A 293 -10.65 11.13 -19.48
CA ARG A 293 -11.98 10.97 -20.05
C ARG A 293 -12.99 11.02 -18.93
N GLU A 294 -13.50 12.22 -18.67
CA GLU A 294 -14.60 12.45 -17.73
C GLU A 294 -15.75 11.49 -18.02
N THR A 295 -16.08 10.66 -17.03
CA THR A 295 -17.29 9.87 -17.01
C THR A 295 -18.51 10.78 -16.89
N GLY A 296 -19.13 11.06 -18.04
CA GLY A 296 -20.59 11.14 -18.19
C GLY A 296 -21.33 12.19 -17.37
N ALA A 297 -21.17 13.47 -17.70
CA ALA A 297 -22.24 14.45 -17.52
C ALA A 297 -23.16 14.45 -18.75
N GLN A 298 -24.35 13.92 -18.55
CA GLN A 298 -25.47 13.87 -19.48
C GLN A 298 -25.86 15.28 -20.00
N GLY A 299 -25.76 15.52 -21.31
CA GLY A 299 -26.25 16.79 -21.90
C GLY A 299 -26.02 17.00 -23.40
N SER A 300 -26.98 16.54 -24.21
CA SER A 300 -27.46 17.15 -25.48
C SER A 300 -26.50 17.41 -26.67
N THR A 301 -26.77 16.64 -27.74
CA THR A 301 -27.00 17.07 -29.13
C THR A 301 -25.90 17.83 -29.89
N GLU A 302 -25.25 17.15 -30.85
CA GLU A 302 -25.46 17.30 -32.31
C GLU A 302 -24.24 16.75 -33.06
N ALA A 303 -24.49 15.81 -33.97
CA ALA A 303 -23.55 15.39 -35.00
C ALA A 303 -23.49 16.46 -36.12
N PRO A 304 -22.41 16.49 -36.91
CA PRO A 304 -22.59 15.97 -38.28
C PRO A 304 -21.39 15.20 -38.88
N GLU A 305 -21.74 14.03 -39.42
CA GLU A 305 -21.43 13.40 -40.73
C GLU A 305 -20.10 13.65 -41.51
N GLN A 306 -19.33 12.54 -41.63
CA GLN A 306 -18.73 11.88 -42.83
C GLN A 306 -17.61 12.55 -43.69
N PRO A 307 -16.89 11.83 -44.62
CA PRO A 307 -16.88 10.38 -44.93
C PRO A 307 -15.49 9.71 -45.24
N GLY A 308 -15.46 8.36 -45.20
CA GLY A 308 -14.88 7.57 -46.31
C GLY A 308 -13.57 6.80 -46.12
N GLY A 309 -13.69 5.50 -45.80
CA GLY A 309 -13.07 4.41 -46.55
C GLY A 309 -11.60 4.01 -46.29
N SER A 310 -11.39 2.89 -45.59
CA SER A 310 -11.00 1.59 -46.20
C SER A 310 -10.76 0.56 -45.10
N LYS A 311 -11.26 -0.65 -45.35
CA LYS A 311 -11.11 -1.81 -44.48
C LYS A 311 -9.69 -2.33 -44.64
N GLU A 312 -8.90 -2.26 -43.58
CA GLU A 312 -7.70 -3.09 -43.47
C GLU A 312 -7.74 -3.89 -42.17
N LYS A 313 -7.25 -5.11 -42.34
CA LYS A 313 -7.34 -6.32 -41.53
C LYS A 313 -6.81 -6.06 -40.11
N ALA A 314 -7.63 -6.34 -39.10
CA ALA A 314 -7.20 -6.35 -37.71
C ALA A 314 -6.19 -7.49 -37.50
N GLU A 315 -4.91 -7.14 -37.42
CA GLU A 315 -3.93 -7.89 -36.66
C GLU A 315 -4.03 -7.48 -35.20
N ALA A 316 -3.96 -8.46 -34.31
CA ALA A 316 -4.02 -8.27 -32.87
C ALA A 316 -2.90 -7.32 -32.42
N PRO A 317 -3.16 -6.31 -31.57
CA PRO A 317 -2.06 -5.56 -30.98
C PRO A 317 -1.30 -6.49 -30.05
N GLU A 318 -0.02 -6.64 -30.33
CA GLU A 318 0.95 -7.18 -29.39
C GLU A 318 0.82 -6.44 -28.06
N VAL A 319 0.91 -7.20 -26.97
CA VAL A 319 0.96 -6.70 -25.60
C VAL A 319 2.18 -5.79 -25.49
N SER A 320 1.96 -4.48 -25.65
CA SER A 320 2.98 -3.49 -25.38
C SER A 320 3.27 -3.53 -23.88
N ASN A 321 4.53 -3.82 -23.59
CA ASN A 321 5.11 -3.87 -22.26
C ASN A 321 5.10 -2.45 -21.66
N ALA A 322 3.94 -1.99 -21.22
CA ALA A 322 3.71 -0.68 -20.63
C ALA A 322 3.79 -0.80 -19.10
N GLY A 323 5.00 -1.04 -18.61
CA GLY A 323 5.35 -0.88 -17.20
C GLY A 323 6.72 -0.24 -17.16
N GLY A 324 6.82 0.97 -16.61
CA GLY A 324 8.09 1.63 -16.37
C GLY A 324 9.05 0.75 -15.55
N PRO A 325 10.36 1.04 -15.56
CA PRO A 325 11.38 0.16 -14.99
C PRO A 325 11.14 -0.27 -13.53
N GLY A 326 10.40 0.51 -12.73
CA GLY A 326 9.98 0.14 -11.37
C GLY A 326 8.88 -0.93 -11.25
N PHE A 327 7.98 -1.05 -12.24
CA PHE A 327 6.86 -2.02 -12.21
C PHE A 327 7.30 -3.42 -12.63
N ALA A 328 8.22 -3.52 -13.60
CA ALA A 328 8.89 -4.77 -13.95
C ALA A 328 9.72 -5.32 -12.77
N GLN A 329 10.20 -4.44 -11.88
CA GLN A 329 11.02 -4.82 -10.72
C GLN A 329 10.16 -5.38 -9.58
N ALA A 330 8.96 -4.83 -9.35
CA ALA A 330 7.98 -5.38 -8.40
C ALA A 330 7.46 -6.77 -8.84
N ALA A 331 7.20 -6.96 -10.14
CA ALA A 331 6.82 -8.26 -10.70
C ALA A 331 7.94 -9.32 -10.56
N ASN A 332 9.21 -8.89 -10.61
CA ASN A 332 10.35 -9.79 -10.42
C ASN A 332 10.65 -10.10 -8.94
N TYR A 333 10.40 -9.17 -8.01
CA TYR A 333 10.64 -9.41 -6.58
C TYR A 333 9.71 -10.46 -5.97
N VAL A 334 8.49 -10.61 -6.49
CA VAL A 334 7.50 -11.59 -6.00
C VAL A 334 7.51 -12.90 -6.79
N SER A 335 8.27 -12.98 -7.90
CA SER A 335 8.45 -14.21 -8.69
C SER A 335 9.17 -15.33 -7.92
N SER A 336 9.78 -14.99 -6.78
CA SER A 336 10.41 -15.93 -5.88
C SER A 336 9.73 -16.00 -4.51
N ILE A 337 8.39 -16.12 -4.48
CA ILE A 337 7.72 -16.93 -3.43
C ILE A 337 8.07 -18.41 -3.71
N SER A 338 9.36 -18.69 -3.64
CA SER A 338 9.93 -20.01 -3.53
C SER A 338 9.66 -20.43 -2.09
N SER A 339 8.83 -21.46 -1.95
CA SER A 339 8.42 -22.07 -0.69
C SER A 339 7.16 -21.48 -0.03
N ALA A 340 6.05 -21.46 -0.77
CA ALA A 340 4.69 -21.62 -0.21
C ALA A 340 4.44 -23.02 0.41
N THR A 341 5.50 -23.64 0.91
CA THR A 341 5.47 -24.84 1.74
C THR A 341 6.38 -24.57 2.92
N ASP A 342 6.00 -23.55 3.70
CA ASP A 342 6.51 -23.51 5.07
C ASP A 342 6.15 -24.85 5.71
N MET A 343 7.17 -25.66 5.96
CA MET A 343 7.04 -26.98 6.55
C MET A 343 6.32 -26.89 7.89
N GLN A 344 6.45 -25.74 8.58
CA GLN A 344 5.73 -25.45 9.81
C GLN A 344 4.22 -25.38 9.57
N VAL A 345 3.75 -24.67 8.54
CA VAL A 345 2.32 -24.54 8.23
C VAL A 345 1.72 -25.90 7.83
N ILE A 346 2.44 -26.69 7.04
CA ILE A 346 1.98 -28.06 6.70
C ILE A 346 1.86 -28.90 7.97
N LEU A 347 2.85 -28.81 8.87
CA LEU A 347 2.86 -29.58 10.11
C LEU A 347 1.74 -29.13 11.06
N GLU A 348 1.46 -27.83 11.15
CA GLU A 348 0.32 -27.28 11.88
C GLU A 348 -1.01 -27.78 11.31
N MET A 349 -1.19 -27.76 9.99
CA MET A 349 -2.40 -28.27 9.33
C MET A 349 -2.59 -29.78 9.53
N MET A 350 -1.52 -30.56 9.45
CA MET A 350 -1.55 -31.99 9.79
C MET A 350 -1.93 -32.21 11.26
N GLY A 351 -1.38 -31.39 12.16
CA GLY A 351 -1.72 -31.39 13.58
C GLY A 351 -3.20 -31.13 13.82
N ILE A 352 -3.78 -30.13 13.16
CA ILE A 352 -5.21 -29.82 13.25
C ILE A 352 -6.06 -30.97 12.70
N GLY A 353 -5.67 -31.58 11.57
CA GLY A 353 -6.38 -32.74 11.00
C GLY A 353 -6.40 -33.95 11.93
N ILE A 354 -5.28 -34.23 12.60
CA ILE A 354 -5.20 -35.28 13.63
C ILE A 354 -6.09 -34.94 14.83
N LEU A 355 -6.02 -33.70 15.32
CA LEU A 355 -6.82 -33.24 16.45
C LEU A 355 -8.32 -33.33 16.16
N LEU A 356 -8.76 -32.92 14.97
CA LEU A 356 -10.15 -33.07 14.52
C LEU A 356 -10.59 -34.54 14.48
N THR A 357 -9.74 -35.43 13.98
CA THR A 357 -10.03 -36.87 13.96
C THR A 357 -10.19 -37.41 15.37
N LEU A 358 -9.33 -36.99 16.31
CA LEU A 358 -9.43 -37.40 17.71
C LEU A 358 -10.71 -36.87 18.37
N ILE A 359 -11.07 -35.61 18.17
CA ILE A 359 -12.31 -35.02 18.72
C ILE A 359 -13.55 -35.73 18.15
N SER A 360 -13.56 -35.92 16.84
CA SER A 360 -14.65 -36.61 16.15
C SER A 360 -14.77 -38.07 16.60
N GLY A 361 -13.65 -38.80 16.63
CA GLY A 361 -13.57 -40.17 17.13
C GLY A 361 -14.06 -40.28 18.58
N CYS A 362 -13.59 -39.40 19.48
CA CYS A 362 -14.03 -39.37 20.89
C CYS A 362 -15.53 -39.15 21.05
N THR A 363 -16.13 -38.24 20.27
CA THR A 363 -17.59 -38.03 20.25
C THR A 363 -18.31 -39.32 19.91
N ALA A 364 -17.78 -40.04 18.93
CA ALA A 364 -18.30 -41.31 18.46
C ALA A 364 -18.11 -42.44 19.51
N LEU A 365 -17.03 -42.42 20.29
CA LEU A 365 -16.80 -43.34 21.42
C LEU A 365 -17.81 -43.16 22.56
N ILE A 366 -18.19 -41.92 22.88
CA ILE A 366 -19.22 -41.63 23.89
C ILE A 366 -20.55 -42.29 23.49
N PHE A 367 -20.89 -42.25 22.20
CA PHE A 367 -22.07 -42.94 21.68
C PHE A 367 -21.96 -44.47 21.86
N ILE A 368 -20.82 -45.08 21.57
CA ILE A 368 -20.60 -46.53 21.78
C ILE A 368 -20.77 -46.92 23.25
N MET A 369 -20.20 -46.14 24.17
CA MET A 369 -20.27 -46.45 25.60
C MET A 369 -21.70 -46.42 26.15
N ARG A 370 -22.56 -45.56 25.58
CA ARG A 370 -24.00 -45.48 25.90
C ARG A 370 -24.84 -46.63 25.37
N TYR A 371 -24.34 -47.45 24.44
CA TYR A 371 -25.10 -48.61 23.95
C TYR A 371 -25.04 -49.79 24.92
N ASP A 372 -26.22 -50.36 25.20
CA ASP A 372 -26.38 -51.60 25.96
C ASP A 372 -26.28 -52.82 25.03
N PRO A 373 -25.30 -53.71 25.23
CA PRO A 373 -25.06 -54.86 24.34
C PRO A 373 -26.26 -55.84 24.29
N LEU A 374 -27.03 -55.95 25.37
CA LEU A 374 -28.20 -56.84 25.44
C LEU A 374 -29.36 -56.40 24.52
N LYS A 375 -29.58 -55.09 24.33
CA LYS A 375 -30.62 -54.57 23.42
C LYS A 375 -30.26 -54.74 21.95
N ILE A 376 -28.97 -54.89 21.62
CA ILE A 376 -28.50 -55.09 20.25
C ILE A 376 -28.75 -56.53 19.80
N LEU A 377 -28.61 -57.49 20.71
CA LEU A 377 -28.82 -58.91 20.44
C LEU A 377 -30.30 -59.32 20.48
N SER A 378 -31.14 -58.62 21.26
CA SER A 378 -32.57 -58.93 21.37
C SER A 378 -33.43 -58.47 20.18
N ASN A 379 -32.94 -57.55 19.35
CA ASN A 379 -33.71 -56.93 18.26
C ASN A 379 -33.85 -57.81 17.00
N ARG A 380 -33.47 -59.09 17.08
CA ARG A 380 -33.61 -60.10 16.01
C ARG A 380 -34.18 -61.44 16.52
N GLY A 381 -34.60 -61.50 17.78
CA GLY A 381 -35.28 -62.66 18.36
C GLY A 381 -36.80 -62.63 18.22
N GLY A 382 -37.34 -61.76 17.35
CA GLY A 382 -38.76 -61.62 17.04
C GLY A 382 -39.00 -61.70 15.55
#